data_AF-A0A183N8L5-F1
#
_entry.id   AF-A0A183N8L5-F1
#
_cell.length_a   1.000
_cell.length_b   1.000
_cell.length_c   1.000
_cell.angle_alpha   90.00
_cell.angle_beta   90.00
_cell.angle_gamma   90.00
#
_symmetry.space_group_name_H-M   'P 1'
#
loop_
_entity.id
_entity.type
_entity.pdbx_description
1 polymer ?
#
loop_
_entity_poly.entity_id
_entity_poly.type
_entity_poly.pdbx_seq_one_letter_code
_entity_poly.pdbx_strand_id
1 'polypeptide(L)'
;MGKARNFTQIRIHTLNSLDYIALFRRISVQFSNGGHYFDRNYPPVVLDIHRDIYNSKPRWVPIDLGFRIGRYLRITLWFDYDWIVISEVTFESCRNKL
;
A
#
# COMPACT_ATOMS: atom_id res chain seq x y z
N MET A 1 -21.29 2.25 -3.85
CA MET A 1 -20.03 1.93 -4.57
C MET A 1 -19.29 3.24 -4.89
N GLY A 2 -18.07 3.47 -4.38
CA GLY A 2 -17.43 4.80 -4.31
C GLY A 2 -17.12 5.47 -5.66
N LYS A 3 -16.98 6.81 -5.68
CA LYS A 3 -16.52 7.59 -6.85
C LYS A 3 -15.00 7.48 -7.01
N ALA A 4 -14.49 7.68 -8.23
CA ALA A 4 -13.06 7.80 -8.46
C ALA A 4 -12.48 8.96 -7.62
N ARG A 5 -11.27 8.76 -7.09
CA ARG A 5 -10.56 9.71 -6.24
C ARG A 5 -9.11 9.85 -6.70
N ASN A 6 -8.53 11.01 -6.40
CA ASN A 6 -7.10 11.24 -6.53
C ASN A 6 -6.43 10.77 -5.24
N PHE A 7 -5.67 9.68 -5.30
CA PHE A 7 -5.00 9.12 -4.14
C PHE A 7 -3.59 9.68 -4.00
N THR A 8 -3.28 10.17 -2.81
CA THR A 8 -1.99 10.79 -2.48
C THR A 8 -1.08 9.82 -1.73
N GLN A 9 -1.61 9.09 -0.76
CA GLN A 9 -0.80 8.20 0.08
C GLN A 9 -1.62 7.00 0.58
N ILE A 10 -0.96 5.86 0.76
CA ILE A 10 -1.42 4.77 1.62
C ILE A 10 -0.52 4.73 2.85
N ARG A 11 -1.09 4.52 4.04
CA ARG A 11 -0.30 4.17 5.23
C ARG A 11 -0.78 2.83 5.76
N ILE A 12 0.15 1.91 5.96
CA ILE A 12 -0.11 0.57 6.50
C ILE A 12 0.54 0.48 7.87
N HIS A 13 -0.24 0.19 8.92
CA HIS A 13 0.28 -0.07 10.25
C HIS A 13 0.58 -1.56 10.40
N THR A 14 1.84 -1.88 10.65
CA THR A 14 2.35 -3.27 10.59
C THR A 14 3.37 -3.53 11.68
N LEU A 15 3.42 -4.78 12.15
CA LEU A 15 4.33 -5.25 13.20
C LEU A 15 5.59 -5.90 12.61
N ASN A 16 6.72 -5.71 13.30
CA ASN A 16 8.00 -6.33 12.95
C ASN A 16 8.58 -7.09 14.16
N SER A 17 7.91 -8.12 14.69
CA SER A 17 8.37 -8.74 15.95
C SER A 17 9.65 -9.59 15.83
N LEU A 18 10.17 -9.80 14.61
CA LEU A 18 11.36 -10.61 14.28
C LEU A 18 11.23 -12.11 14.54
N ASP A 19 10.37 -12.51 15.48
CA ASP A 19 9.91 -13.89 15.66
C ASP A 19 8.74 -14.17 14.70
N TYR A 20 9.04 -14.78 13.56
CA TYR A 20 8.05 -15.21 12.56
C TYR A 20 7.25 -14.10 11.86
N ILE A 21 7.31 -12.86 12.35
CA ILE A 21 6.61 -11.70 11.80
C ILE A 21 7.65 -10.66 11.37
N ALA A 22 7.57 -10.29 10.10
CA ALA A 22 8.35 -9.20 9.54
C ALA A 22 7.44 -8.25 8.75
N LEU A 23 7.95 -7.07 8.46
CA LEU A 23 7.34 -6.21 7.46
C LEU A 23 7.34 -6.92 6.10
N PHE A 24 6.40 -6.56 5.23
CA PHE A 24 6.49 -6.95 3.83
C PHE A 24 7.77 -6.37 3.21
N ARG A 25 8.51 -7.17 2.44
CA ARG A 25 9.74 -6.71 1.75
C ARG A 25 9.47 -5.87 0.51
N ARG A 26 8.26 -5.97 -0.03
CA ARG A 26 7.82 -5.23 -1.21
C ARG A 26 6.32 -4.96 -1.13
N ILE A 27 5.91 -3.83 -1.68
CA ILE A 27 4.52 -3.50 -1.96
C ILE A 27 4.37 -3.00 -3.39
N SER A 28 3.25 -3.35 -4.01
CA SER A 28 2.82 -2.78 -5.29
C SER A 28 1.39 -2.28 -5.19
N VAL A 29 1.13 -1.09 -5.70
CA VAL A 29 -0.20 -0.48 -5.74
C VAL A 29 -0.58 -0.21 -7.19
N GLN A 30 -1.60 -0.90 -7.66
CA GLN A 30 -2.16 -0.77 -9.00
C GLN A 30 -3.52 -0.07 -8.96
N PHE A 31 -3.84 0.67 -10.02
CA PHE A 31 -5.03 1.53 -10.10
C PHE A 31 -5.97 1.07 -11.20
N SER A 32 -7.28 1.14 -10.92
CA SER A 32 -8.31 0.89 -11.93
C SER A 32 -9.53 1.77 -11.72
N ASN A 33 -10.18 2.19 -12.82
CA ASN A 33 -11.49 2.84 -12.78
C ASN A 33 -12.65 1.82 -12.85
N GLY A 34 -12.42 0.68 -13.51
CA GLY A 34 -13.44 -0.34 -13.75
C GLY A 34 -13.28 -1.61 -12.92
N GLY A 35 -12.16 -1.80 -12.22
CA GLY A 35 -11.92 -2.96 -11.34
C GLY A 35 -11.50 -4.24 -12.06
N HIS A 36 -11.36 -4.24 -13.40
CA HIS A 36 -10.94 -5.40 -14.19
C HIS A 36 -9.51 -5.24 -14.74
N TYR A 37 -9.27 -4.11 -15.42
CA TYR A 37 -7.96 -3.79 -15.97
C TYR A 37 -7.24 -2.84 -15.04
N PHE A 38 -6.16 -3.33 -14.45
CA PHE A 38 -5.24 -2.57 -13.63
C PHE A 38 -4.06 -2.15 -14.53
N ASP A 39 -3.51 -0.96 -14.28
CA ASP A 39 -2.36 -0.37 -14.97
C ASP A 39 -2.60 0.22 -16.37
N ARG A 40 -3.87 0.39 -16.78
CA ARG A 40 -4.20 1.02 -18.07
C ARG A 40 -3.80 2.49 -18.13
N ASN A 41 -3.94 3.20 -17.01
CA ASN A 41 -3.73 4.64 -16.94
C ASN A 41 -2.36 5.01 -16.35
N TYR A 42 -1.82 4.18 -15.47
CA TYR A 42 -0.58 4.41 -14.75
C TYR A 42 0.15 3.09 -14.55
N PRO A 43 1.49 3.05 -14.60
CA PRO A 43 2.23 1.88 -14.12
C PRO A 43 1.96 1.66 -12.62
N PRO A 44 2.23 0.49 -12.03
CA PRO A 44 2.13 0.29 -10.58
C PRO A 44 3.06 1.24 -9.80
N VAL A 45 2.67 1.64 -8.59
CA VAL A 45 3.66 2.13 -7.59
C VAL A 45 4.32 0.89 -7.00
N VAL A 46 5.64 0.84 -6.96
CA VAL A 46 6.38 -0.26 -6.32
C VAL A 46 7.36 0.33 -5.32
N LEU A 47 7.38 -0.24 -4.11
CA LEU A 47 8.33 0.13 -3.06
C LEU A 47 8.94 -1.14 -2.49
N ASP A 48 10.27 -1.18 -2.47
CA ASP A 48 11.05 -2.19 -1.74
C ASP A 48 11.38 -1.68 -0.34
N ILE A 49 11.24 -2.56 0.65
CA ILE A 49 11.48 -2.28 2.05
C ILE A 49 12.65 -3.14 2.50
N HIS A 50 13.69 -2.48 2.99
CA HIS A 50 14.83 -3.15 3.58
C HIS A 50 14.41 -3.81 4.88
N ARG A 51 14.87 -5.05 5.08
CA ARG A 51 14.65 -5.77 6.33
C ARG A 51 15.24 -4.97 7.49
N ASP A 52 14.40 -4.73 8.48
CA ASP A 52 14.79 -4.04 9.70
C ASP A 52 14.92 -5.06 10.82
N ILE A 53 16.14 -5.30 11.28
CA ILE A 53 16.44 -6.25 12.37
C ILE A 53 16.60 -5.55 13.72
N TYR A 54 16.48 -4.22 13.76
CA TYR A 54 16.76 -3.42 14.95
C TYR A 54 15.48 -2.90 15.60
N ASN A 55 14.46 -2.58 14.80
CA ASN A 55 13.22 -2.01 15.30
C ASN A 55 12.09 -3.04 15.27
N SER A 56 11.77 -3.60 16.45
CA SER A 56 10.73 -4.61 16.59
C SER A 56 9.31 -4.06 16.84
N LYS A 57 9.15 -2.73 16.88
CA LYS A 57 7.88 -2.11 17.23
C LYS A 57 6.92 -2.02 16.04
N PRO A 58 5.60 -2.06 16.28
CA PRO A 58 4.62 -1.69 15.28
C PRO A 58 4.88 -0.28 14.74
N ARG A 59 4.72 -0.08 13.43
CA ARG A 59 4.91 1.22 12.80
C ARG A 59 4.05 1.42 11.56
N TRP A 60 3.88 2.70 11.23
CA TRP A 60 3.30 3.12 9.97
C TRP A 60 4.34 3.05 8.85
N VAL A 61 4.00 2.38 7.77
CA VAL A 61 4.74 2.39 6.50
C VAL A 61 3.96 3.25 5.51
N PRO A 62 4.43 4.47 5.17
CA PRO A 62 3.81 5.31 4.17
C PRO A 62 4.26 4.92 2.75
N ILE A 63 3.32 4.96 1.80
CA ILE A 63 3.56 4.74 0.38
C ILE A 63 2.95 5.90 -0.40
N ASP A 64 3.80 6.69 -1.06
CA ASP A 64 3.38 7.76 -1.95
C ASP A 64 2.70 7.16 -3.20
N LEU A 65 1.50 7.65 -3.52
CA LEU A 65 0.71 7.20 -4.65
C LEU A 65 0.82 8.10 -5.88
N GLY A 66 1.58 9.19 -5.81
CA GLY A 66 1.88 10.06 -6.94
C GLY A 66 0.64 10.73 -7.54
N PHE A 67 -0.35 11.07 -6.70
CA PHE A 67 -1.59 11.75 -7.09
C PHE A 67 -2.38 11.01 -8.18
N ARG A 68 -2.34 9.67 -8.19
CA ARG A 68 -2.97 8.86 -9.23
C ARG A 68 -4.46 8.70 -8.99
N ILE A 69 -5.23 8.84 -10.07
CA ILE A 69 -6.68 8.76 -10.02
C ILE A 69 -7.14 7.31 -10.22
N GLY A 70 -7.99 6.82 -9.32
CA GLY A 70 -8.58 5.49 -9.42
C GLY A 70 -9.89 5.37 -8.66
N ARG A 71 -10.67 4.35 -8.98
CA ARG A 71 -11.84 3.93 -8.19
C ARG A 71 -11.54 2.68 -7.35
N TYR A 72 -10.68 1.82 -7.87
CA TYR A 72 -10.22 0.58 -7.27
C TYR A 72 -8.70 0.60 -7.17
N LEU A 73 -8.20 0.09 -6.06
CA LEU A 73 -6.78 -0.17 -5.83
C LEU A 73 -6.58 -1.67 -5.66
N ARG A 74 -5.52 -2.20 -6.25
CA ARG A 74 -5.02 -3.53 -5.92
C ARG A 74 -3.69 -3.37 -5.22
N ILE A 75 -3.61 -3.86 -3.99
CA ILE A 75 -2.40 -3.83 -3.17
C ILE A 75 -1.88 -5.26 -3.10
N THR A 76 -0.62 -5.45 -3.53
CA THR A 76 0.09 -6.72 -3.38
C THR A 76 1.22 -6.50 -2.40
N LEU A 77 1.28 -7.35 -1.37
CA LEU A 77 2.34 -7.36 -0.38
C LEU A 77 3.12 -8.66 -0.53
N TRP A 78 4.45 -8.58 -0.54
CA TRP A 78 5.31 -9.74 -0.56
C TRP A 78 5.89 -9.99 0.82
N PHE A 79 5.75 -11.22 1.29
CA PHE A 79 6.34 -11.69 2.52
C PHE A 79 7.87 -11.56 2.51
N ASP A 80 8.41 -11.13 3.65
CA ASP A 80 9.85 -11.22 3.99
C ASP A 80 10.13 -12.41 4.92
N TYR A 81 9.11 -12.89 5.63
CA TYR A 81 9.15 -14.00 6.57
C TYR A 81 7.78 -14.72 6.57
N ASP A 82 7.49 -15.57 7.56
CA ASP A 82 6.28 -16.39 7.61
C ASP A 82 4.98 -15.59 7.67
N TRP A 83 4.95 -14.49 8.44
CA TRP A 83 3.73 -13.71 8.66
C TRP A 83 3.91 -12.21 8.40
N ILE A 84 2.89 -11.62 7.80
CA ILE A 84 2.67 -10.17 7.76
C ILE A 84 1.48 -9.88 8.67
N VAL A 85 1.67 -9.00 9.65
CA VAL A 85 0.58 -8.57 10.56
C VAL A 85 0.27 -7.11 10.31
N ILE A 86 -0.97 -6.82 9.93
CA ILE A 86 -1.48 -5.48 9.65
C ILE A 86 -2.66 -5.23 10.58
N SER A 87 -2.65 -4.10 11.29
CA SER A 87 -3.80 -3.70 12.10
C SER A 87 -4.64 -2.62 11.43
N GLU A 88 -4.07 -1.82 10.53
CA GLU A 88 -4.78 -0.73 9.89
C GLU A 88 -4.20 -0.38 8.51
N VAL A 89 -5.08 0.00 7.59
CA VAL A 89 -4.74 0.56 6.27
C VAL A 89 -5.53 1.84 6.07
N THR A 90 -4.85 2.96 5.87
CA THR A 90 -5.48 4.26 5.61
C THR A 90 -5.13 4.78 4.22
N PHE A 91 -6.08 5.48 3.61
CA PHE A 91 -5.96 6.07 2.28
C PHE A 91 -6.15 7.57 2.37
N GLU A 92 -5.14 8.32 1.96
CA GLU A 92 -5.26 9.76 1.77
C GLU A 92 -5.66 10.03 0.32
N SER A 93 -6.71 10.82 0.16
CA SER A 93 -7.26 11.13 -1.16
C SER A 93 -7.99 12.46 -1.17
N CYS A 94 -7.82 13.19 -2.26
CA CYS A 94 -8.57 14.41 -2.51
C CYS A 94 -9.86 14.06 -3.28
N ARG A 95 -10.97 14.73 -2.94
CA ARG A 95 -12.11 14.81 -3.85
C ARG A 95 -11.69 15.73 -4.99
N ASN A 96 -11.69 15.22 -6.22
CA ASN A 96 -11.66 16.11 -7.39
C ASN A 96 -12.93 16.98 -7.29
N LYS A 97 -12.74 18.28 -7.07
CA LYS A 97 -13.77 19.28 -7.36
C LYS A 97 -13.82 19.37 -8.88
N LEU A 98 -14.79 18.69 -9.49
CA LEU A 98 -15.31 19.10 -10.78
C LEU A 98 -16.29 20.24 -10.51
#